data_AF-A0A2H0HJX0-F1
#
_entry.id   AF-A0A2H0HJX0-F1
#
_cell.length_a   1.000
_cell.length_b   1.000
_cell.length_c   1.000
_cell.angle_alpha   90.00
_cell.angle_beta   90.00
_cell.angle_gamma   90.00
#
_symmetry.space_group_name_H-M   'P 1'
#
loop_
_entity.id
_entity.type
_entity.pdbx_description
1 polymer ?
#
loop_
_entity_poly.entity_id
_entity_poly.type
_entity_poly.pdbx_seq_one_letter_code
_entity_poly.pdbx_strand_id
1 'polypeptide(L)'
;LKRLFEELDRFFADNTYQCDFVTVTDSLTLKVEGLLRYFSEKIGIATFKTRQKGSDKLVMEKLLDDLLADIAHKPPLKPDQKTNFDEEDRILIKYVLAEKAGLNLRNAVAHSLMDIFEYSFEHVVVLFCIILKLSKYKFIETKGDTNDSSSK
;
A
#
# COMPACT_ATOMS: atom_id res chain seq x y z
N LEU A 1 3.07 -12.54 4.81
CA LEU A 1 4.10 -13.27 4.02
C LEU A 1 4.40 -14.64 4.61
N LYS A 2 5.03 -14.77 5.79
CA LYS A 2 5.29 -16.10 6.41
C LYS A 2 4.05 -17.00 6.44
N ARG A 3 2.92 -16.48 6.91
CA ARG A 3 1.66 -17.23 6.97
C ARG A 3 1.18 -17.76 5.61
N LEU A 4 1.34 -16.99 4.53
CA LEU A 4 1.00 -17.45 3.17
C LEU A 4 1.78 -18.73 2.82
N PHE A 5 3.10 -18.70 3.02
CA PHE A 5 3.93 -19.86 2.71
C PHE A 5 3.62 -21.06 3.62
N GLU A 6 3.33 -20.83 4.90
CA GLU A 6 2.90 -21.92 5.80
C GLU A 6 1.57 -22.57 5.37
N GLU A 7 0.60 -21.80 4.89
CA GLU A 7 -0.65 -22.35 4.35
C GLU A 7 -0.40 -23.16 3.07
N LEU A 8 0.47 -22.67 2.18
CA LEU A 8 0.84 -23.37 0.96
C LEU A 8 1.61 -24.67 1.24
N ASP A 9 2.54 -24.66 2.19
CA ASP A 9 3.30 -25.85 2.59
C ASP A 9 2.37 -26.95 3.11
N ARG A 10 1.36 -26.58 3.90
CA ARG A 10 0.33 -27.52 4.39
C ARG A 10 -0.53 -28.07 3.26
N PHE A 11 -0.97 -27.20 2.35
CA PHE A 11 -1.75 -27.61 1.19
C PHE A 11 -0.98 -28.58 0.28
N PHE A 12 0.31 -28.33 0.03
CA PHE A 12 1.13 -29.23 -0.78
C PHE A 12 1.48 -30.54 -0.06
N ALA A 13 1.48 -30.55 1.28
CA ALA A 13 1.67 -31.77 2.06
C ALA A 13 0.38 -32.62 2.15
N ASP A 14 -0.80 -31.98 2.11
CA ASP A 14 -2.11 -32.62 2.20
C ASP A 14 -3.13 -31.90 1.31
N ASN A 15 -3.49 -32.52 0.19
CA ASN A 15 -4.45 -31.98 -0.78
C ASN A 15 -5.89 -31.88 -0.24
N THR A 16 -6.18 -32.40 0.95
CA THR A 16 -7.48 -32.23 1.63
C THR A 16 -7.51 -31.02 2.56
N TYR A 17 -6.33 -30.47 2.88
CA TYR A 17 -6.19 -29.28 3.72
C TYR A 17 -6.89 -28.07 3.10
N GLN A 18 -7.66 -27.36 3.91
CA GLN A 18 -8.29 -26.10 3.52
C GLN A 18 -7.46 -24.94 4.05
N CYS A 19 -6.92 -24.14 3.13
CA CYS A 19 -6.12 -22.97 3.48
C CYS A 19 -6.94 -21.92 4.22
N ASP A 20 -6.35 -21.33 5.26
CA ASP A 20 -6.89 -20.15 5.92
C ASP A 20 -6.57 -18.88 5.10
N PHE A 21 -7.45 -18.58 4.14
CA PHE A 21 -7.34 -17.37 3.33
C PHE A 21 -7.80 -16.10 4.06
N VAL A 22 -8.53 -16.22 5.17
CA VAL A 22 -8.96 -15.08 5.98
C VAL A 22 -7.74 -14.37 6.55
N THR A 23 -6.95 -15.09 7.34
CA THR A 23 -5.76 -14.52 7.99
C THR A 23 -4.74 -14.03 6.97
N VAL A 24 -4.59 -14.75 5.85
CA VAL A 24 -3.63 -14.37 4.81
C VAL A 24 -4.08 -13.09 4.10
N THR A 25 -5.33 -13.00 3.67
CA THR A 25 -5.86 -11.82 2.96
C THR A 25 -5.83 -10.58 3.84
N ASP A 26 -6.31 -10.68 5.07
CA ASP A 26 -6.33 -9.56 6.03
C ASP A 26 -4.90 -9.05 6.28
N SER A 27 -3.98 -9.98 6.53
CA SER A 27 -2.57 -9.65 6.79
C SER A 27 -1.90 -9.00 5.59
N LEU A 28 -2.06 -9.56 4.39
CA LEU A 28 -1.43 -9.04 3.18
C LEU A 28 -2.01 -7.67 2.77
N THR A 29 -3.33 -7.49 2.88
CA THR A 29 -4.01 -6.21 2.61
C THR A 29 -3.41 -5.08 3.43
N LEU A 30 -3.31 -5.25 4.75
CA LEU A 30 -2.69 -4.26 5.63
C LEU A 30 -1.19 -4.12 5.39
N LYS A 31 -0.50 -5.19 4.98
CA LYS A 31 0.93 -5.14 4.65
C LYS A 31 1.20 -4.27 3.43
N VAL A 32 0.36 -4.34 2.40
CA VAL A 32 0.48 -3.50 1.21
C VAL A 32 0.30 -2.02 1.58
N GLU A 33 -0.71 -1.67 2.38
CA GLU A 33 -0.88 -0.28 2.86
C GLU A 33 0.36 0.20 3.63
N GLY A 34 0.90 -0.61 4.54
CA GLY A 34 2.13 -0.29 5.26
C GLY A 34 3.34 -0.07 4.34
N LEU A 35 3.48 -0.88 3.29
CA LEU A 35 4.55 -0.72 2.29
C LEU A 35 4.38 0.57 1.48
N LEU A 36 3.16 0.97 1.14
CA LEU A 36 2.89 2.23 0.44
C LEU A 36 3.22 3.44 1.32
N ARG A 37 2.94 3.37 2.63
CA ARG A 37 3.33 4.41 3.58
C ARG A 37 4.84 4.53 3.67
N TYR A 38 5.53 3.41 3.86
CA TYR A 38 6.99 3.36 3.84
C TYR A 38 7.58 3.91 2.53
N PHE A 39 7.00 3.52 1.40
CA PHE A 39 7.39 4.02 0.07
C PHE A 39 7.27 5.54 0.00
N SER A 40 6.12 6.08 0.43
CA SER A 40 5.84 7.52 0.43
C SER A 40 6.86 8.28 1.27
N GLU A 41 7.15 7.80 2.48
CA GLU A 41 8.17 8.39 3.37
C GLU A 41 9.55 8.38 2.71
N LYS A 42 9.92 7.30 2.02
CA LYS A 42 11.21 7.18 1.32
C LYS A 42 11.38 8.16 0.16
N ILE A 43 10.28 8.65 -0.43
CA ILE A 43 10.31 9.67 -1.48
C ILE A 43 9.91 11.06 -0.98
N GLY A 44 9.91 11.28 0.35
CA GLY A 44 9.64 12.58 0.96
C GLY A 44 8.17 13.00 0.96
N ILE A 45 7.25 12.05 0.77
CA ILE A 45 5.81 12.29 0.81
C ILE A 45 5.29 11.98 2.21
N ALA A 46 4.72 12.98 2.86
CA ALA A 46 4.09 12.82 4.16
C ALA A 46 2.90 11.84 4.09
N THR A 47 2.83 10.92 5.06
CA THR A 47 1.76 9.91 5.21
C THR A 47 0.58 10.40 6.06
N PHE A 48 0.69 11.61 6.62
CA PHE A 48 -0.34 12.30 7.39
C PHE A 48 -0.81 13.58 6.70
N LYS A 49 -2.00 14.05 7.07
CA LYS A 49 -2.56 15.34 6.66
C LYS A 49 -3.09 16.10 7.86
N THR A 50 -3.02 17.42 7.80
CA THR A 50 -3.61 18.30 8.80
C THR A 50 -4.98 18.74 8.32
N ARG A 51 -6.01 18.48 9.12
CA ARG A 51 -7.37 18.98 8.88
C ARG A 51 -7.70 20.04 9.92
N GLN A 52 -8.22 21.17 9.48
CA GLN A 52 -8.75 22.20 10.37
C GLN A 52 -10.20 21.84 10.72
N LYS A 53 -10.51 21.76 12.01
CA LYS A 53 -11.88 21.59 12.50
C LYS A 53 -12.15 22.70 13.52
N GLY A 54 -12.69 23.83 13.03
CA GLY A 54 -12.80 25.04 13.84
C GLY A 54 -11.43 25.65 14.13
N SER A 55 -11.14 25.93 15.40
CA SER A 55 -9.85 26.48 15.86
C SER A 55 -8.73 25.44 15.94
N ASP A 56 -9.08 24.15 16.01
CA ASP A 56 -8.10 23.09 16.26
C ASP A 56 -7.53 22.52 14.96
N LYS A 57 -6.21 22.28 14.98
CA LYS A 57 -5.48 21.55 13.94
C LYS A 57 -5.38 20.10 14.36
N LEU A 58 -6.10 19.21 13.66
CA LEU A 58 -5.99 17.78 13.85
C LEU A 58 -5.02 17.18 12.82
N VAL A 59 -3.99 16.49 13.29
CA VAL A 59 -3.12 15.66 12.45
C VAL A 59 -3.71 14.26 12.39
N MET A 60 -3.89 13.73 11.19
CA MET A 60 -4.43 12.39 10.97
C MET A 60 -3.69 11.68 9.84
N GLU A 61 -3.66 10.36 9.90
CA GLU A 61 -3.17 9.53 8.79
C GLU A 61 -3.96 9.82 7.51
N LYS A 62 -3.26 9.84 6.37
CA LYS A 62 -3.90 9.90 5.06
C LYS A 62 -4.68 8.63 4.82
N LEU A 63 -5.82 8.77 4.13
CA LEU A 63 -6.51 7.63 3.57
C LEU A 63 -5.67 7.02 2.45
N LEU A 64 -5.90 5.74 2.16
CA LEU A 64 -5.17 5.06 1.09
C LEU A 64 -5.33 5.78 -0.26
N ASP A 65 -6.52 6.27 -0.59
CA ASP A 65 -6.76 7.05 -1.81
C ASP A 65 -5.94 8.35 -1.87
N ASP A 66 -5.82 9.07 -0.75
CA ASP A 66 -4.99 10.28 -0.69
C ASP A 66 -3.51 9.94 -0.93
N LEU A 67 -3.05 8.84 -0.32
CA LEU A 67 -1.68 8.36 -0.47
C LEU A 67 -1.40 7.96 -1.93
N LEU A 68 -2.31 7.22 -2.56
CA LEU A 68 -2.21 6.81 -3.96
C LEU A 68 -2.26 8.02 -4.92
N ALA A 69 -2.98 9.09 -4.58
CA ALA A 69 -2.97 10.31 -5.37
C ALA A 69 -1.63 11.06 -5.26
N ASP A 70 -1.03 11.09 -4.07
CA ASP A 70 0.22 11.80 -3.83
C ASP A 70 1.45 11.08 -4.39
N ILE A 71 1.45 9.74 -4.44
CA ILE A 71 2.56 8.97 -5.03
C ILE A 71 2.50 8.87 -6.55
N ALA A 72 1.44 9.34 -7.21
CA ALA A 72 1.32 9.29 -8.67
C ALA A 72 2.57 9.88 -9.35
N HIS A 73 2.95 9.35 -10.52
CA HIS A 73 4.10 9.80 -11.30
C HIS A 73 4.11 11.33 -11.45
N LYS A 74 2.92 11.90 -11.69
CA LYS A 74 2.64 13.34 -11.67
C LYS A 74 1.43 13.59 -10.77
N PRO A 75 1.64 13.94 -9.49
CA PRO A 75 0.54 14.16 -8.56
C PRO A 75 -0.32 15.35 -9.01
N PRO A 76 -1.67 15.22 -9.05
CA PRO A 76 -2.54 16.28 -9.56
C PRO A 76 -2.41 17.62 -8.80
N LEU A 77 -2.15 17.55 -7.49
CA LEU A 77 -2.03 18.73 -6.62
C LEU A 77 -0.59 19.26 -6.53
N LYS A 78 0.40 18.48 -6.99
CA LYS A 78 1.84 18.81 -6.91
C LYS A 78 2.56 18.32 -8.17
N PRO A 79 2.28 18.91 -9.35
CA PRO A 79 2.82 18.43 -10.62
C PRO A 79 4.35 18.48 -10.71
N ASP A 80 5.00 19.31 -9.89
CA ASP A 80 6.47 19.41 -9.80
C ASP A 80 7.10 18.25 -9.01
N GLN A 81 6.30 17.52 -8.22
CA GLN A 81 6.76 16.40 -7.37
C GLN A 81 6.72 15.08 -8.15
N LYS A 82 7.57 14.93 -9.17
CA LYS A 82 7.65 13.69 -9.95
C LYS A 82 8.18 12.54 -9.10
N THR A 83 7.40 11.46 -8.97
CA THR A 83 7.73 10.33 -8.08
C THR A 83 8.35 9.14 -8.80
N ASN A 84 8.21 9.07 -10.13
CA ASN A 84 8.54 7.89 -10.94
C ASN A 84 7.83 6.60 -10.49
N PHE A 85 6.71 6.72 -9.78
CA PHE A 85 5.84 5.59 -9.50
C PHE A 85 5.19 5.10 -10.80
N ASP A 86 5.17 3.79 -11.03
CA ASP A 86 4.56 3.22 -12.23
C ASP A 86 3.03 3.35 -12.15
N GLU A 87 2.43 3.96 -13.17
CA GLU A 87 0.99 4.24 -13.17
C GLU A 87 0.14 2.98 -13.30
N GLU A 88 0.63 1.94 -14.00
CA GLU A 88 -0.08 0.66 -14.09
C GLU A 88 -0.06 -0.07 -12.74
N ASP A 89 1.07 -0.02 -12.04
CA ASP A 89 1.13 -0.50 -10.65
C ASP A 89 0.15 0.27 -9.76
N ARG A 90 0.07 1.60 -9.90
CA ARG A 90 -0.83 2.45 -9.11
C ARG A 90 -2.30 2.14 -9.38
N ILE A 91 -2.67 1.96 -10.64
CA ILE A 91 -4.03 1.61 -11.07
C ILE A 91 -4.41 0.23 -10.52
N LEU A 92 -3.53 -0.77 -10.64
CA LEU A 92 -3.74 -2.10 -10.07
C LEU A 92 -3.98 -2.03 -8.56
N ILE A 93 -3.10 -1.32 -7.84
CA ILE A 93 -3.19 -1.19 -6.39
C ILE A 93 -4.49 -0.48 -6.00
N LYS A 94 -4.85 0.60 -6.71
CA LYS A 94 -6.11 1.32 -6.47
C LYS A 94 -7.31 0.42 -6.70
N TYR A 95 -7.35 -0.31 -7.81
CA TYR A 95 -8.43 -1.22 -8.15
C TYR A 95 -8.63 -2.32 -7.08
N VAL A 96 -7.52 -2.92 -6.63
CA VAL A 96 -7.56 -4.02 -5.65
C VAL A 96 -7.91 -3.52 -4.25
N LEU A 97 -7.38 -2.38 -3.81
CA LEU A 97 -7.49 -1.96 -2.42
C LEU A 97 -8.56 -0.93 -2.12
N ALA A 98 -8.83 0.03 -3.01
CA ALA A 98 -9.58 1.24 -2.66
C ALA A 98 -10.76 1.58 -3.59
N GLU A 99 -10.72 1.17 -4.85
CA GLU A 99 -11.75 1.52 -5.81
C GLU A 99 -13.07 0.81 -5.50
N LYS A 100 -14.16 1.55 -5.37
CA LYS A 100 -15.48 1.00 -4.99
C LYS A 100 -16.06 0.05 -6.03
N ALA A 101 -15.77 0.30 -7.30
CA ALA A 101 -16.13 -0.57 -8.43
C ALA A 101 -15.08 -1.67 -8.69
N GLY A 102 -13.99 -1.70 -7.90
CA GLY A 102 -12.99 -2.76 -7.89
C GLY A 102 -13.20 -3.75 -6.75
N LEU A 103 -12.12 -4.41 -6.31
CA LEU A 103 -12.20 -5.38 -5.21
C LEU A 103 -12.35 -4.69 -3.84
N ASN A 104 -11.85 -3.46 -3.72
CA ASN A 104 -11.96 -2.63 -2.51
C ASN A 104 -11.53 -3.35 -1.21
N LEU A 105 -10.53 -4.23 -1.30
CA LEU A 105 -10.16 -5.16 -0.22
C LEU A 105 -9.75 -4.43 1.06
N ARG A 106 -9.08 -3.28 0.97
CA ARG A 106 -8.68 -2.53 2.17
C ARG A 106 -9.89 -2.06 2.95
N ASN A 107 -10.91 -1.54 2.27
CA ASN A 107 -12.14 -1.14 2.94
C ASN A 107 -12.89 -2.34 3.52
N ALA A 108 -12.99 -3.42 2.75
CA ALA A 108 -13.72 -4.62 3.16
C ALA A 108 -13.07 -5.28 4.39
N VAL A 109 -11.75 -5.46 4.39
CA VAL A 109 -10.98 -5.99 5.54
C VAL A 109 -11.06 -5.05 6.74
N ALA A 110 -10.83 -3.75 6.58
CA ALA A 110 -10.79 -2.80 7.70
C ALA A 110 -12.13 -2.64 8.43
N HIS A 111 -13.24 -2.89 7.72
CA HIS A 111 -14.60 -2.82 8.27
C HIS A 111 -15.26 -4.19 8.45
N SER A 112 -14.51 -5.29 8.27
CA SER A 112 -15.01 -6.67 8.39
C SER A 112 -16.29 -6.91 7.57
N LEU A 113 -16.27 -6.48 6.30
CA LEU A 113 -17.41 -6.56 5.39
C LEU A 113 -17.42 -7.84 4.53
N MET A 114 -16.38 -8.68 4.63
CA MET A 114 -16.25 -9.91 3.84
C MET A 114 -16.82 -11.10 4.60
N ASP A 115 -17.64 -11.89 3.93
CA ASP A 115 -18.06 -13.21 4.38
C ASP A 115 -16.94 -14.24 4.16
N ILE A 116 -16.97 -15.34 4.92
CA ILE A 116 -15.90 -16.36 4.89
C ILE A 116 -15.65 -16.96 3.49
N PHE A 117 -16.70 -17.03 2.64
CA PHE A 117 -16.62 -17.58 1.29
C PHE A 117 -16.10 -16.58 0.25
N GLU A 118 -16.02 -15.29 0.60
CA GLU A 118 -15.45 -14.25 -0.26
C GLU A 118 -13.92 -14.21 -0.15
N TYR A 119 -13.35 -14.86 0.87
CA TYR A 119 -11.91 -15.06 0.98
C TYR A 119 -11.46 -16.18 0.03
N SER A 120 -10.58 -15.83 -0.90
CA SER A 120 -10.20 -16.73 -1.98
C SER A 120 -8.70 -16.71 -2.25
N PHE A 121 -8.21 -17.74 -2.93
CA PHE A 121 -6.81 -17.81 -3.33
C PHE A 121 -6.45 -16.71 -4.34
N GLU A 122 -7.38 -16.30 -5.19
CA GLU A 122 -7.20 -15.21 -6.15
C GLU A 122 -6.87 -13.89 -5.45
N HIS A 123 -7.56 -13.57 -4.34
CA HIS A 123 -7.26 -12.39 -3.52
C HIS A 123 -5.84 -12.46 -2.95
N VAL A 124 -5.43 -13.63 -2.46
CA VAL A 124 -4.07 -13.85 -1.94
C VAL A 124 -3.02 -13.65 -3.03
N VAL A 125 -3.23 -14.22 -4.22
CA VAL A 125 -2.31 -14.11 -5.35
C VAL A 125 -2.16 -12.67 -5.81
N VAL A 126 -3.26 -11.92 -5.98
CA VAL A 126 -3.18 -10.52 -6.44
C VAL A 126 -2.49 -9.62 -5.41
N LEU A 127 -2.76 -9.80 -4.11
CA LEU A 127 -2.08 -9.06 -3.04
C LEU A 127 -0.59 -9.39 -2.99
N PHE A 128 -0.22 -10.66 -3.16
CA PHE A 128 1.18 -11.07 -3.21
C PHE A 128 1.89 -10.48 -4.45
N CYS A 129 1.24 -10.48 -5.61
CA CYS A 129 1.74 -9.83 -6.83
C CYS A 129 2.00 -8.33 -6.64
N ILE A 130 1.13 -7.62 -5.92
CA ILE A 130 1.34 -6.21 -5.57
C ILE A 130 2.61 -6.04 -4.73
N ILE A 131 2.83 -6.89 -3.72
CA ILE A 131 4.06 -6.85 -2.90
C ILE A 131 5.29 -7.06 -3.78
N LEU A 132 5.25 -8.01 -4.72
CA LEU A 132 6.34 -8.27 -5.66
C LEU A 132 6.56 -7.13 -6.65
N LYS A 133 5.53 -6.37 -7.03
CA LYS A 133 5.67 -5.16 -7.84
C LYS A 133 6.35 -4.05 -7.03
N LEU A 134 5.88 -3.80 -5.82
CA LEU A 134 6.47 -2.81 -4.90
C LEU A 134 7.94 -3.12 -4.55
N SER A 135 8.35 -4.39 -4.53
CA SER A 135 9.75 -4.76 -4.25
C SER A 135 10.73 -4.45 -5.40
N LYS A 136 10.24 -4.15 -6.61
CA LYS A 136 11.09 -3.78 -7.76
C LYS A 136 11.62 -2.36 -7.66
N TYR A 137 10.97 -1.50 -6.87
CA TYR A 137 11.37 -0.12 -6.72
C TYR A 137 12.69 0.00 -5.95
N LYS A 138 13.53 0.93 -6.39
CA LYS A 138 14.80 1.26 -5.74
C LYS A 138 14.80 2.74 -5.39
N PHE A 139 15.14 3.05 -4.15
CA PHE A 139 15.28 4.42 -3.68
C PHE A 139 16.74 4.84 -3.84
N ILE A 140 16.96 5.97 -4.50
CA ILE A 140 18.29 6.57 -4.65
C ILE A 140 18.34 7.75 -3.68
N GLU A 141 19.26 7.71 -2.72
CA GLU A 141 19.51 8.85 -1.86
C GLU A 141 20.14 9.97 -2.69
N THR A 142 19.42 11.06 -2.88
CA THR A 142 20.01 12.31 -3.32
C THR A 142 20.81 12.85 -2.14
N LYS A 143 22.14 12.73 -2.20
CA LYS A 143 23.02 13.50 -1.32
C LYS A 143 22.66 14.98 -1.54
N GLY A 144 21.98 15.58 -0.57
CA GLY A 144 21.67 17.00 -0.60
C GLY A 144 22.97 17.79 -0.72
N ASP A 145 22.93 18.84 -1.54
CA ASP A 145 23.99 19.83 -1.64
C ASP A 145 24.43 20.22 -0.22
N THR A 146 25.65 19.82 0.13
CA THR A 146 26.38 20.43 1.24
C THR A 146 26.61 21.88 0.85
N ASN A 147 25.67 22.76 1.23
CA ASN A 147 25.92 24.18 1.34
C ASN A 147 26.97 24.35 2.43
N ASP A 148 28.24 24.26 2.01
CA ASP A 148 29.37 24.74 2.77
C ASP A 148 29.28 26.27 2.78
N SER A 149 28.41 26.79 3.65
CA SER A 149 28.47 28.18 4.08
C SER A 149 29.67 28.32 5.00
N SER A 150 30.87 28.17 4.46
CA SER A 150 32.10 28.64 5.09
C SER A 150 32.09 30.16 5.01
N SER A 151 31.46 30.79 6.00
CA SER A 151 31.74 32.17 6.36
C SER A 151 33.21 32.27 6.76
N LYS A 152 33.99 33.02 5.98
CA LYS A 152 35.02 33.96 6.44
C LYS A 152 35.58 34.74 5.26
#